data_AF-A0A062V454-F1
#
_entry.id   AF-A0A062V454-F1
#
_cell.length_a   1.000
_cell.length_b   1.000
_cell.length_c   1.000
_cell.angle_alpha   90.00
_cell.angle_beta   90.00
_cell.angle_gamma   90.00
#
_symmetry.space_group_name_H-M   'P 1'
#
loop_
_entity.id
_entity.type
_entity.pdbx_description
1 polymer ?
#
loop_
_entity_poly.entity_id
_entity_poly.type
_entity_poly.pdbx_seq_one_letter_code
_entity_poly.pdbx_strand_id
1 'polypeptide(L)'
;MPKNNNGRTVTDQSSMNAYIKSVCDIMRRDRTKGALEYIPELTWMMFLRILDEKEQEEELKCQAVGKSFTPSLKEPYRWRDWGNPHGKKRVELQNGKMGDFLDFVIMFSDRIEISSPGSFIGGVTPHNILTHPPVRRNPLLAEILQYIGAVNRGGLGVDRMYRRLLSYGKLPPEYPELAGAVQVIIRNGAFDEAIAKFVGRKAREGHGWRLEELIVLHHLRRNDKISTSEASEILQRTQRETSELLSSMEGIFIERIGTGRGTYYQLTNEILSSIGEKEKYTRIKGLSEEQKLQLLKNYLENNGKITNEEARNICGVNRNQSLRLIRKLVHKGFLRKIGKGRGAYYEKC
;
A
#
# COMPACT_ATOMS: atom_id res chain seq x y z
N MET A 1 7.15 42.41 15.02
CA MET A 1 6.65 42.34 13.63
C MET A 1 7.83 41.97 12.73
N PRO A 2 7.88 40.78 12.12
CA PRO A 2 9.02 40.39 11.30
C PRO A 2 9.05 41.22 10.01
N LYS A 3 10.19 41.87 9.75
CA LYS A 3 10.47 42.63 8.52
C LYS A 3 11.30 41.75 7.59
N ASN A 4 11.07 41.81 6.28
CA ASN A 4 11.98 41.17 5.32
C ASN A 4 13.27 42.01 5.16
N ASN A 5 14.29 41.46 4.49
CA ASN A 5 15.62 42.08 4.29
C ASN A 5 15.65 43.50 3.67
N ASN A 6 14.52 44.04 3.19
CA ASN A 6 14.37 45.42 2.72
C ASN A 6 13.52 46.31 3.66
N GLY A 7 13.27 45.89 4.90
CA GLY A 7 12.80 46.78 5.98
C GLY A 7 11.31 47.17 5.96
N ARG A 8 10.48 46.64 5.06
CA ARG A 8 9.02 46.91 5.05
C ARG A 8 8.26 45.94 5.96
N THR A 9 7.35 46.49 6.78
CA THR A 9 6.39 45.78 7.61
C THR A 9 5.28 45.17 6.76
N VAL A 10 4.97 43.89 6.99
CA VAL A 10 3.90 43.14 6.32
C VAL A 10 2.57 43.56 6.94
N THR A 11 1.90 44.53 6.32
CA THR A 11 0.62 45.08 6.81
C THR A 11 -0.58 44.81 5.90
N ASP A 12 -0.37 44.15 4.74
CA ASP A 12 -1.46 43.89 3.78
C ASP A 12 -1.37 42.47 3.19
N GLN A 13 -2.51 41.89 2.81
CA GLN A 13 -2.65 40.50 2.32
C GLN A 13 -1.78 40.22 1.09
N SER A 14 -1.54 41.27 0.28
CA SER A 14 -0.60 41.26 -0.84
C SER A 14 0.86 41.07 -0.41
N SER A 15 1.27 41.66 0.72
CA SER A 15 2.63 41.52 1.27
C SER A 15 2.87 40.15 1.92
N MET A 16 1.84 39.55 2.51
CA MET A 16 1.88 38.16 3.01
C MET A 16 2.01 37.17 1.84
N ASN A 17 1.24 37.38 0.77
CA ASN A 17 1.33 36.58 -0.45
C ASN A 17 2.69 36.71 -1.13
N ALA A 18 3.28 37.91 -1.14
CA ALA A 18 4.64 38.12 -1.66
C ALA A 18 5.70 37.43 -0.79
N TYR A 19 5.54 37.43 0.52
CA TYR A 19 6.45 36.72 1.44
C TYR A 19 6.35 35.21 1.28
N ILE A 20 5.14 34.65 1.27
CA ILE A 20 4.88 33.22 0.99
C ILE A 20 5.44 32.84 -0.38
N LYS A 21 5.25 33.67 -1.41
CA LYS A 21 5.81 33.46 -2.74
C LYS A 21 7.35 33.48 -2.73
N SER A 22 7.97 34.37 -1.96
CA SER A 22 9.43 34.42 -1.81
C SER A 22 9.99 33.19 -1.09
N VAL A 23 9.31 32.69 -0.06
CA VAL A 23 9.67 31.45 0.65
C VAL A 23 9.52 30.26 -0.29
N CYS A 24 8.41 30.17 -1.03
CA CYS A 24 8.20 29.15 -2.06
C CYS A 24 9.22 29.22 -3.21
N ASP A 25 9.67 30.41 -3.59
CA ASP A 25 10.67 30.60 -4.66
C ASP A 25 12.09 30.29 -4.18
N ILE A 26 12.40 30.51 -2.90
CA ILE A 26 13.64 30.02 -2.26
C ILE A 26 13.63 28.48 -2.24
N MET A 27 12.50 27.87 -1.87
CA MET A 27 12.33 26.41 -1.85
C MET A 27 12.27 25.77 -3.24
N ARG A 28 12.00 26.55 -4.31
CA ARG A 28 12.07 26.09 -5.71
C ARG A 28 13.47 26.15 -6.32
N ARG A 29 14.38 26.97 -5.75
CA ARG A 29 15.75 27.13 -6.26
C ARG A 29 16.67 25.99 -5.81
N ASP A 30 16.37 25.34 -4.69
CA ASP A 30 16.85 23.99 -4.39
C ASP A 30 15.92 22.98 -5.09
N ARG A 31 16.48 22.05 -5.87
CA ARG A 31 15.71 21.15 -6.74
C ARG A 31 14.86 20.15 -5.94
N THR A 32 13.71 20.56 -5.41
CA THR A 32 12.70 19.66 -4.83
C THR A 32 11.27 20.16 -5.07
N LYS A 33 10.36 19.20 -5.24
CA LYS A 33 9.03 19.29 -5.86
C LYS A 33 7.98 20.02 -4.98
N GLY A 34 6.89 20.47 -5.63
CA GLY A 34 5.50 20.66 -5.15
C GLY A 34 5.17 21.26 -3.77
N ALA A 35 4.32 22.30 -3.73
CA ALA A 35 3.80 22.94 -2.51
C ALA A 35 3.02 22.04 -1.52
N LEU A 36 2.63 20.83 -1.92
CA LEU A 36 1.92 19.85 -1.09
C LEU A 36 2.86 19.02 -0.20
N GLU A 37 4.17 19.04 -0.44
CA GLU A 37 5.16 18.18 0.23
C GLU A 37 5.76 18.81 1.49
N TYR A 38 5.49 20.09 1.78
CA TYR A 38 5.97 20.80 2.99
C TYR A 38 4.86 21.15 3.99
N ILE A 39 3.61 20.78 3.68
CA ILE A 39 2.45 21.11 4.52
C ILE A 39 2.58 20.47 5.91
N PRO A 40 2.99 19.20 6.07
CA PRO A 40 3.17 18.61 7.40
C PRO A 40 4.23 19.35 8.23
N GLU A 41 5.36 19.71 7.63
CA GLU A 41 6.50 20.37 8.27
C GLU A 41 6.15 21.81 8.65
N LEU A 42 5.48 22.54 7.75
CA LEU A 42 4.96 23.88 8.03
C LEU A 42 3.85 23.84 9.08
N THR A 43 3.01 22.81 9.10
CA THR A 43 1.98 22.64 10.13
C THR A 43 2.61 22.41 11.50
N TRP A 44 3.64 21.56 11.59
CA TRP A 44 4.38 21.35 12.84
C TRP A 44 5.15 22.58 13.30
N MET A 45 5.78 23.32 12.38
CA MET A 45 6.44 24.58 12.71
C MET A 45 5.45 25.63 13.23
N MET A 46 4.28 25.75 12.60
CA MET A 46 3.23 26.67 13.06
C MET A 46 2.66 26.23 14.41
N PHE A 47 2.49 24.92 14.65
CA PHE A 47 2.08 24.38 15.95
C PHE A 47 3.07 24.73 17.07
N LEU A 48 4.37 24.48 16.87
CA LEU A 48 5.40 24.76 17.88
C LEU A 48 5.50 26.26 18.18
N ARG A 49 5.32 27.11 17.16
CA ARG A 49 5.25 28.56 17.34
C ARG A 49 4.04 29.00 18.16
N ILE A 50 2.85 28.51 17.81
CA ILE A 50 1.61 28.86 18.51
C ILE A 50 1.64 28.37 19.95
N LEU A 51 2.16 27.16 20.18
CA LEU A 51 2.35 26.60 21.52
C LEU A 51 3.25 27.50 22.37
N ASP A 52 4.40 27.90 21.84
CA ASP A 52 5.33 28.77 22.58
C ASP A 52 4.78 30.18 22.81
N GLU A 53 4.08 30.78 21.84
CA GLU A 53 3.40 32.08 22.02
C GLU A 53 2.31 31.99 23.12
N LYS A 54 1.57 30.87 23.19
CA LYS A 54 0.57 30.66 24.24
C LYS A 54 1.18 30.45 25.62
N GLU A 55 2.25 29.67 25.70
CA GLU A 55 2.98 29.48 26.96
C GLU A 55 3.61 30.77 27.47
N GLN A 56 4.03 31.70 26.59
CA GLN A 56 4.49 33.04 26.99
C GLN A 56 3.37 33.87 27.62
N GLU A 57 2.18 33.87 27.02
CA GLU A 57 1.02 34.58 27.58
C GLU A 57 0.62 34.00 28.95
N GLU A 58 0.69 32.69 29.12
CA GLU A 58 0.40 32.01 30.39
C GLU A 58 1.48 32.24 31.44
N GLU A 59 2.75 32.19 31.06
CA GLU A 59 3.91 32.52 31.90
C GLU A 59 3.78 33.94 32.47
N LEU A 60 3.45 34.92 31.62
CA LEU A 60 3.21 36.32 32.02
C LEU A 60 2.02 36.45 32.96
N LYS A 61 0.91 35.74 32.70
CA LYS A 61 -0.26 35.74 33.58
C LYS A 61 0.06 35.13 34.95
N CYS A 62 0.78 34.00 34.97
CA CYS A 62 1.26 33.34 36.18
C CYS A 62 2.19 34.25 36.98
N GLN A 63 3.12 34.94 36.31
CA GLN A 63 4.02 35.91 36.93
C GLN A 63 3.26 37.10 37.55
N ALA A 64 2.24 37.61 36.87
CA ALA A 64 1.41 38.71 37.37
C ALA A 64 0.60 38.34 38.63
N VAL A 65 0.25 37.06 38.80
CA VAL A 65 -0.47 36.54 39.98
C VAL A 65 0.44 35.83 41.00
N GLY A 66 1.75 35.88 40.83
CA GLY A 66 2.74 35.29 41.74
C GLY A 66 2.74 33.75 41.79
N LYS A 67 2.24 33.08 40.73
CA LYS A 67 2.24 31.61 40.63
C LYS A 67 3.43 31.12 39.80
N SER A 68 3.98 29.97 40.18
CA SER A 68 5.03 29.30 39.41
C SER A 68 4.46 28.68 38.12
N PHE A 69 5.09 28.96 36.99
CA PHE A 69 4.78 28.39 35.68
C PHE A 69 5.84 27.34 35.29
N THR A 70 5.42 26.21 34.72
CA THR A 70 6.32 25.18 34.18
C THR A 70 6.01 24.99 32.69
N PRO A 71 6.97 25.26 31.79
CA PRO A 71 6.73 25.14 30.35
C PRO A 71 6.65 23.67 29.92
N SER A 72 5.84 23.38 28.90
CA SER A 72 5.71 22.03 28.32
C SER A 72 6.98 21.57 27.61
N LEU A 73 7.75 22.52 27.07
CA LEU A 73 9.07 22.27 26.48
C LEU A 73 10.14 22.99 27.31
N LYS A 74 11.18 22.27 27.69
CA LYS A 74 12.35 22.86 28.37
C LYS A 74 13.33 23.42 27.35
N GLU A 75 14.17 24.36 27.78
CA GLU A 75 15.34 24.79 27.00
C GLU A 75 16.21 23.57 26.64
N PRO A 76 16.71 23.43 25.41
CA PRO A 76 16.65 24.36 24.26
C PRO A 76 15.55 24.03 23.23
N TYR A 77 14.51 23.29 23.59
CA TYR A 77 13.53 22.74 22.65
C TYR A 77 12.33 23.66 22.37
N ARG A 78 12.21 24.81 23.05
CA ARG A 78 11.10 25.75 22.83
C ARG A 78 11.30 26.51 21.53
N TRP A 79 10.21 26.87 20.85
CA TRP A 79 10.29 27.65 19.61
C TRP A 79 11.10 28.95 19.78
N ARG A 80 10.98 29.68 20.90
CA ARG A 80 11.81 30.87 21.18
C ARG A 80 13.32 30.62 21.25
N ASP A 81 13.77 29.40 21.54
CA ASP A 81 15.19 29.09 21.73
C ASP A 81 15.92 28.95 20.39
N TRP A 82 15.26 28.37 19.38
CA TRP A 82 15.84 28.07 18.06
C TRP A 82 15.17 28.84 16.89
N GLY A 83 13.94 29.33 17.07
CA GLY A 83 13.20 30.16 16.12
C GLY A 83 13.56 31.64 16.19
N ASN A 84 14.24 32.09 17.25
CA ASN A 84 14.75 33.46 17.36
C ASN A 84 15.93 33.69 16.41
N PRO A 85 15.85 34.63 15.45
CA PRO A 85 16.93 34.93 14.50
C PRO A 85 18.28 35.24 15.14
N HIS A 86 18.30 35.70 16.38
CA HIS A 86 19.50 36.07 17.14
C HIS A 86 19.75 35.14 18.35
N GLY A 87 19.03 34.02 18.46
CA GLY A 87 19.13 33.10 19.58
C GLY A 87 20.43 32.30 19.58
N LYS A 88 21.02 32.07 20.76
CA LYS A 88 22.29 31.33 20.93
C LYS A 88 22.23 29.95 20.28
N LYS A 89 21.12 29.21 20.46
CA LYS A 89 20.95 27.88 19.86
C LYS A 89 20.83 27.92 18.34
N ARG A 90 20.25 28.98 17.77
CA ARG A 90 20.15 29.15 16.31
C ARG A 90 21.52 29.40 15.67
N VAL A 91 22.36 30.20 16.33
CA VAL A 91 23.75 30.42 15.92
C VAL A 91 24.57 29.13 16.06
N GLU A 92 24.33 28.34 17.12
CA GLU A 92 24.94 27.02 17.30
C GLU A 92 24.51 26.01 16.23
N LEU A 93 23.22 25.99 15.86
CA LEU A 93 22.67 25.12 14.81
C LEU A 93 23.09 25.54 13.39
N GLN A 94 23.31 26.84 13.15
CA GLN A 94 23.83 27.35 11.88
C GLN A 94 25.33 27.05 11.70
N ASN A 95 26.08 26.98 12.81
CA ASN A 95 27.53 26.74 12.80
C ASN A 95 27.89 25.26 13.09
N GLY A 96 26.92 24.44 13.51
CA GLY A 96 27.08 23.01 13.73
C GLY A 96 27.13 22.23 12.41
N LYS A 97 27.84 21.10 12.39
CA LYS A 97 27.79 20.19 11.23
C LYS A 97 26.35 19.70 11.05
N MET A 98 25.86 19.81 9.83
CA MET A 98 24.49 19.56 9.37
C MET A 98 24.00 18.10 9.50
N GLY A 99 24.63 17.28 10.38
CA GLY A 99 24.45 15.84 10.48
C GLY A 99 23.61 15.34 11.66
N ASP A 100 23.46 16.09 12.74
CA ASP A 100 22.90 15.53 14.00
C ASP A 100 21.41 15.83 14.24
N PHE A 101 20.69 16.40 13.26
CA PHE A 101 19.27 16.79 13.44
C PHE A 101 18.31 16.29 12.34
N LEU A 102 18.80 15.50 11.37
CA LEU A 102 18.04 15.14 10.15
C LEU A 102 18.11 13.65 9.74
N ASP A 103 18.24 12.71 10.68
CA ASP A 103 18.22 11.26 10.37
C ASP A 103 16.79 10.65 10.33
N PHE A 104 15.73 11.46 10.43
CA PHE A 104 14.36 10.95 10.54
C PHE A 104 13.70 10.62 9.20
N VAL A 105 14.06 11.30 8.11
CA VAL A 105 13.49 11.08 6.78
C VAL A 105 14.60 11.09 5.74
N ILE A 106 14.81 9.95 5.10
CA ILE A 106 15.80 9.79 4.04
C ILE A 106 15.06 9.55 2.73
N MET A 107 15.29 10.42 1.75
CA MET A 107 14.71 10.30 0.42
C MET A 107 15.73 9.71 -0.55
N PHE A 108 15.37 8.60 -1.18
CA PHE A 108 16.08 8.00 -2.28
C PHE A 108 15.31 8.25 -3.59
N SER A 109 15.94 7.97 -4.74
CA SER A 109 15.27 8.06 -6.04
C SER A 109 14.07 7.11 -6.16
N ASP A 110 14.11 5.98 -5.46
CA ASP A 110 13.15 4.87 -5.57
C ASP A 110 12.30 4.64 -4.32
N ARG A 111 12.57 5.33 -3.20
CA ARG A 111 11.84 5.16 -1.94
C ARG A 111 12.04 6.32 -0.97
N ILE A 112 11.14 6.41 0.01
CA ILE A 112 11.27 7.28 1.17
C ILE A 112 11.34 6.38 2.40
N GLU A 113 12.35 6.60 3.23
CA GLU A 113 12.52 5.91 4.51
C GLU A 113 12.26 6.91 5.63
N ILE A 114 11.35 6.56 6.54
CA ILE A 114 11.01 7.36 7.71
C ILE A 114 11.40 6.55 8.94
N SER A 115 12.36 7.04 9.71
CA SER A 115 12.91 6.37 10.87
C SER A 115 12.60 7.17 12.14
N SER A 116 12.07 6.50 13.16
CA SER A 116 11.95 7.04 14.51
C SER A 116 12.84 6.23 15.45
N PRO A 117 13.65 6.87 16.32
CA PRO A 117 14.38 6.16 17.35
C PRO A 117 13.43 5.47 18.33
N GLY A 118 13.89 4.36 18.90
CA GLY A 118 13.14 3.48 19.80
C GLY A 118 12.53 2.25 19.12
N SER A 119 12.00 1.32 19.90
CA SER A 119 11.38 0.08 19.42
C SER A 119 9.87 0.18 19.34
N PHE A 120 9.19 -0.69 18.58
CA PHE A 120 7.74 -0.86 18.73
C PHE A 120 7.34 -1.09 20.21
N ILE A 121 6.15 -0.64 20.59
CA ILE A 121 5.68 -0.68 21.99
C ILE A 121 4.39 -1.47 22.13
N GLY A 122 4.12 -1.92 23.35
CA GLY A 122 2.84 -2.53 23.72
C GLY A 122 2.53 -3.81 22.93
N GLY A 123 3.55 -4.58 22.54
CA GLY A 123 3.39 -5.83 21.79
C GLY A 123 3.21 -5.66 20.28
N VAL A 124 3.27 -4.44 19.75
CA VAL A 124 3.25 -4.20 18.31
C VAL A 124 4.53 -4.75 17.66
N THR A 125 4.39 -5.39 16.50
CA THR A 125 5.47 -5.91 15.66
C THR A 125 5.13 -5.65 14.19
N PRO A 126 6.11 -5.74 13.27
CA PRO A 126 5.83 -5.67 11.84
C PRO A 126 4.78 -6.68 11.36
N HIS A 127 4.63 -7.81 12.06
CA HIS A 127 3.73 -8.91 11.74
C HIS A 127 2.32 -8.79 12.34
N ASN A 128 2.07 -7.80 13.21
CA ASN A 128 0.73 -7.59 13.77
C ASN A 128 0.24 -6.12 13.69
N ILE A 129 1.04 -5.20 13.15
CA ILE A 129 0.74 -3.76 13.09
C ILE A 129 -0.62 -3.42 12.43
N LEU A 130 -1.13 -4.28 11.54
CA LEU A 130 -2.43 -4.10 10.88
C LEU A 130 -3.62 -4.48 11.77
N THR A 131 -3.43 -5.40 12.71
CA THR A 131 -4.51 -5.98 13.53
C THR A 131 -4.38 -5.67 15.01
N HIS A 132 -3.21 -5.20 15.45
CA HIS A 132 -2.93 -4.87 16.84
C HIS A 132 -3.75 -3.64 17.27
N PRO A 133 -4.34 -3.65 18.49
CA PRO A 133 -5.04 -2.48 19.00
C PRO A 133 -4.11 -1.26 19.10
N PRO A 134 -4.61 -0.03 18.89
CA PRO A 134 -3.75 1.16 18.92
C PRO A 134 -3.11 1.38 20.29
N VAL A 135 -1.78 1.42 20.33
CA VAL A 135 -1.02 1.76 21.54
C VAL A 135 -0.36 3.13 21.37
N ARG A 136 -0.40 3.96 22.42
CA ARG A 136 0.12 5.34 22.41
C ARG A 136 1.31 5.42 23.36
N ARG A 137 2.48 5.88 22.89
CA ARG A 137 3.64 6.16 23.76
C ARG A 137 3.34 7.28 24.75
N ASN A 138 2.72 8.35 24.27
CA ASN A 138 2.31 9.49 25.07
C ASN A 138 0.80 9.69 24.88
N PRO A 139 -0.04 9.20 25.81
CA PRO A 139 -1.49 9.31 25.73
C PRO A 139 -1.98 10.77 25.67
N LEU A 140 -1.37 11.67 26.45
CA LEU A 140 -1.75 13.09 26.52
C LEU A 140 -1.48 13.81 25.20
N LEU A 141 -0.28 13.60 24.61
CA LEU A 141 0.03 14.17 23.30
C LEU A 141 -0.92 13.64 22.22
N ALA A 142 -1.19 12.33 22.23
CA ALA A 142 -2.12 11.73 21.28
C ALA A 142 -3.55 12.25 21.45
N GLU A 143 -3.98 12.56 22.68
CA GLU A 143 -5.28 13.16 22.97
C GLU A 143 -5.38 14.60 22.47
N ILE A 144 -4.35 15.43 22.72
CA ILE A 144 -4.27 16.80 22.18
C ILE A 144 -4.31 16.77 20.64
N LEU A 145 -3.52 15.89 20.02
CA LEU A 145 -3.51 15.73 18.56
C LEU A 145 -4.85 15.24 18.00
N GLN A 146 -5.60 14.42 18.75
CA GLN A 146 -6.97 14.04 18.41
C GLN A 146 -7.94 15.20 18.56
N TYR A 147 -7.79 16.00 19.62
CA TYR A 147 -8.64 17.15 19.90
C TYR A 147 -8.55 18.21 18.80
N ILE A 148 -7.34 18.50 18.32
CA ILE A 148 -7.10 19.46 17.23
C ILE A 148 -7.34 18.87 15.82
N GLY A 149 -7.74 17.59 15.73
CA GLY A 149 -8.03 16.91 14.46
C GLY A 149 -6.79 16.52 13.64
N ALA A 150 -5.58 16.62 14.21
CA ALA A 150 -4.34 16.21 13.54
C ALA A 150 -4.18 14.68 13.46
N VAL A 151 -4.75 13.95 14.42
CA VAL A 151 -4.73 12.48 14.48
C VAL A 151 -6.15 11.94 14.62
N ASN A 152 -6.48 10.88 13.88
CA ASN A 152 -7.79 10.25 13.98
C ASN A 152 -7.97 9.52 15.32
N ARG A 153 -9.19 9.51 15.86
CA ARG A 153 -9.59 8.64 16.97
C ARG A 153 -9.45 7.17 16.51
N GLY A 154 -8.68 6.36 17.23
CA GLY A 154 -8.65 4.90 17.03
C GLY A 154 -7.51 4.31 16.18
N GLY A 155 -6.35 4.94 16.06
CA GLY A 155 -5.15 4.30 15.46
C GLY A 155 -5.23 3.99 13.96
N LEU A 156 -6.19 4.61 13.26
CA LEU A 156 -6.44 4.48 11.82
C LEU A 156 -5.29 4.97 10.91
N GLY A 157 -4.16 5.42 11.47
CA GLY A 157 -3.06 5.97 10.69
C GLY A 157 -2.45 4.93 9.74
N VAL A 158 -2.19 3.72 10.24
CA VAL A 158 -1.63 2.62 9.45
C VAL A 158 -2.64 2.14 8.41
N ASP A 159 -3.88 1.83 8.81
CA ASP A 159 -4.95 1.42 7.87
C ASP A 159 -5.12 2.43 6.73
N ARG A 160 -5.21 3.72 7.06
CA ARG A 160 -5.38 4.79 6.07
C ARG A 160 -4.20 4.90 5.13
N MET A 161 -2.98 4.72 5.63
CA MET A 161 -1.77 4.75 4.82
C MET A 161 -1.79 3.60 3.81
N TYR A 162 -1.99 2.36 4.26
CA TYR A 162 -2.11 1.21 3.36
C TYR A 162 -3.22 1.41 2.35
N ARG A 163 -4.42 1.77 2.82
CA ARG A 163 -5.59 1.98 1.96
C ARG A 163 -5.31 3.02 0.89
N ARG A 164 -4.68 4.16 1.22
CA ARG A 164 -4.34 5.18 0.24
C ARG A 164 -3.32 4.66 -0.78
N LEU A 165 -2.22 4.06 -0.32
CA LEU A 165 -1.19 3.54 -1.22
C LEU A 165 -1.77 2.52 -2.20
N LEU A 166 -2.47 1.52 -1.68
CA LEU A 166 -3.05 0.44 -2.49
C LEU A 166 -4.18 0.95 -3.40
N SER A 167 -5.01 1.88 -2.94
CA SER A 167 -6.07 2.46 -3.79
C SER A 167 -5.51 3.24 -4.99
N TYR A 168 -4.32 3.83 -4.83
CA TYR A 168 -3.58 4.50 -5.90
C TYR A 168 -2.61 3.56 -6.63
N GLY A 169 -2.78 2.24 -6.58
CA GLY A 169 -1.90 1.34 -7.32
C GLY A 169 -0.43 1.34 -6.85
N LYS A 170 -0.13 1.89 -5.67
CA LYS A 170 1.20 1.85 -5.07
C LYS A 170 1.37 0.63 -4.18
N LEU A 171 2.62 0.27 -3.91
CA LEU A 171 2.97 -0.82 -3.02
C LEU A 171 2.61 -0.50 -1.55
N PRO A 172 2.32 -1.53 -0.73
CA PRO A 172 2.17 -1.33 0.71
C PRO A 172 3.48 -0.83 1.33
N PRO A 173 3.41 -0.11 2.46
CA PRO A 173 4.60 0.29 3.19
C PRO A 173 5.28 -0.93 3.82
N GLU A 174 6.61 -0.87 3.93
CA GLU A 174 7.42 -1.92 4.54
C GLU A 174 7.89 -1.47 5.93
N TYR A 175 7.88 -2.40 6.89
CA TYR A 175 8.32 -2.19 8.27
C TYR A 175 9.46 -3.16 8.58
N PRO A 176 10.71 -2.82 8.23
CA PRO A 176 11.84 -3.69 8.53
C PRO A 176 12.04 -3.83 10.04
N GLU A 177 12.47 -5.01 10.47
CA GLU A 177 12.91 -5.23 11.85
C GLU A 177 14.27 -4.56 12.06
N LEU A 178 14.28 -3.48 12.83
CA LEU A 178 15.48 -2.74 13.19
C LEU A 178 15.60 -2.68 14.71
N ALA A 179 16.82 -2.95 15.20
CA ALA A 179 17.12 -2.80 16.61
C ALA A 179 17.24 -1.30 16.97
N GLY A 180 16.47 -0.85 17.96
CA GLY A 180 16.56 0.51 18.48
C GLY A 180 15.92 1.60 17.61
N ALA A 181 15.28 1.25 16.48
CA ALA A 181 14.52 2.18 15.66
C ALA A 181 13.27 1.49 15.07
N VAL A 182 12.22 2.29 14.83
CA VAL A 182 11.07 1.90 14.01
C VAL A 182 11.20 2.63 12.69
N GLN A 183 11.29 1.88 11.59
CA GLN A 183 11.35 2.45 10.25
C GLN A 183 10.12 2.07 9.42
N VAL A 184 9.68 3.00 8.59
CA VAL A 184 8.69 2.78 7.55
C VAL A 184 9.31 3.12 6.21
N ILE A 185 9.26 2.19 5.27
CA ILE A 185 9.75 2.40 3.90
C ILE A 185 8.54 2.48 2.98
N ILE A 186 8.40 3.61 2.29
CA ILE A 186 7.41 3.79 1.22
C ILE A 186 8.17 3.80 -0.09
N ARG A 187 8.06 2.72 -0.86
CA ARG A 187 8.68 2.67 -2.18
C ARG A 187 7.94 3.56 -3.16
N ASN A 188 8.70 4.31 -3.94
CA ASN A 188 8.23 4.99 -5.14
C ASN A 188 8.14 3.98 -6.31
N GLY A 189 7.57 2.80 -6.02
CA GLY A 189 7.42 1.72 -6.99
C GLY A 189 6.57 2.17 -8.19
N ALA A 190 6.70 1.44 -9.30
CA ALA A 190 5.89 1.67 -10.49
C ALA A 190 4.41 1.73 -10.10
N PHE A 191 3.80 2.89 -10.34
CA PHE A 191 2.38 3.11 -10.16
C PHE A 191 1.62 2.13 -11.05
N ASP A 192 0.87 1.19 -10.44
CA ASP A 192 0.03 0.26 -11.18
C ASP A 192 -1.28 0.94 -11.58
N GLU A 193 -1.22 1.63 -12.72
CA GLU A 193 -2.36 2.34 -13.27
C GLU A 193 -3.55 1.41 -13.56
N ALA A 194 -3.28 0.16 -13.97
CA ALA A 194 -4.32 -0.78 -14.33
C ALA A 194 -5.12 -1.21 -13.10
N ILE A 195 -4.44 -1.55 -12.00
CA ILE A 195 -5.09 -1.83 -10.71
C ILE A 195 -5.78 -0.58 -10.15
N ALA A 196 -5.14 0.59 -10.18
CA ALA A 196 -5.76 1.81 -9.69
C ALA A 196 -7.07 2.13 -10.43
N LYS A 197 -7.09 1.99 -11.76
CA LYS A 197 -8.28 2.16 -12.59
C LYS A 197 -9.36 1.12 -12.26
N PHE A 198 -8.98 -0.14 -12.04
CA PHE A 198 -9.91 -1.20 -11.66
C PHE A 198 -10.56 -0.91 -10.29
N VAL A 199 -9.75 -0.64 -9.27
CA VAL A 199 -10.19 -0.29 -7.91
C VAL A 199 -11.11 0.92 -7.93
N GLY A 200 -10.71 1.99 -8.62
CA GLY A 200 -11.50 3.21 -8.74
C GLY A 200 -12.78 3.05 -9.57
N ARG A 201 -12.85 2.09 -10.49
CA ARG A 201 -14.08 1.74 -11.22
C ARG A 201 -15.06 1.02 -10.31
N LYS A 202 -14.64 -0.06 -9.64
CA LYS A 202 -15.47 -0.81 -8.68
C LYS A 202 -15.98 0.05 -7.53
N ALA A 203 -15.16 1.00 -7.05
CA ALA A 203 -15.60 1.96 -6.04
C ALA A 203 -16.76 2.85 -6.53
N ARG A 204 -16.74 3.28 -7.80
CA ARG A 204 -17.84 4.05 -8.42
C ARG A 204 -19.08 3.19 -8.68
N GLU A 205 -18.91 1.88 -8.85
CA GLU A 205 -20.01 0.90 -8.90
C GLU A 205 -20.60 0.60 -7.51
N GLY A 206 -20.12 1.26 -6.46
CA GLY A 206 -20.63 1.14 -5.09
C GLY A 206 -19.88 0.15 -4.21
N HIS A 207 -18.79 -0.46 -4.67
CA HIS A 207 -18.00 -1.38 -3.86
C HIS A 207 -17.18 -0.63 -2.79
N GLY A 208 -17.52 -0.86 -1.52
CA GLY A 208 -16.76 -0.36 -0.38
C GLY A 208 -15.54 -1.25 -0.09
N TRP A 209 -14.40 -0.95 -0.72
CA TRP A 209 -13.16 -1.72 -0.55
C TRP A 209 -12.78 -1.93 0.91
N ARG A 210 -12.57 -3.17 1.34
CA ARG A 210 -11.90 -3.48 2.60
C ARG A 210 -10.38 -3.39 2.41
N LEU A 211 -9.63 -3.11 3.48
CA LEU A 211 -8.17 -3.02 3.37
C LEU A 211 -7.58 -4.38 2.96
N GLU A 212 -8.12 -5.45 3.52
CA GLU A 212 -7.68 -6.81 3.28
C GLU A 212 -7.88 -7.22 1.83
N GLU A 213 -8.99 -6.80 1.20
CA GLU A 213 -9.24 -7.02 -0.24
C GLU A 213 -8.17 -6.35 -1.09
N LEU A 214 -7.81 -5.10 -0.76
CA LEU A 214 -6.77 -4.36 -1.47
C LEU A 214 -5.41 -5.03 -1.32
N ILE A 215 -5.07 -5.53 -0.12
CA ILE A 215 -3.81 -6.25 0.12
C ILE A 215 -3.75 -7.53 -0.73
N VAL A 216 -4.82 -8.33 -0.73
CA VAL A 216 -4.88 -9.57 -1.53
C VAL A 216 -4.79 -9.28 -3.02
N LEU A 217 -5.50 -8.26 -3.53
CA LEU A 217 -5.45 -7.88 -4.95
C LEU A 217 -4.03 -7.46 -5.38
N HIS A 218 -3.39 -6.61 -4.59
CA HIS A 218 -2.02 -6.16 -4.87
C HIS A 218 -0.99 -7.27 -4.75
N HIS A 219 -1.18 -8.20 -3.83
CA HIS A 219 -0.33 -9.38 -3.74
C HIS A 219 -0.49 -10.25 -5.00
N LEU A 220 -1.72 -10.56 -5.40
CA LEU A 220 -2.02 -11.36 -6.59
C LEU A 220 -1.68 -10.66 -7.92
N ARG A 221 -1.47 -9.35 -7.88
CA ARG A 221 -0.96 -8.60 -9.03
C ARG A 221 0.50 -8.93 -9.33
N ARG A 222 1.28 -9.09 -8.27
CA ARG A 222 2.72 -9.34 -8.30
C ARG A 222 3.02 -10.83 -8.35
N ASN A 223 2.22 -11.61 -7.64
CA ASN A 223 2.33 -13.06 -7.54
C ASN A 223 1.13 -13.71 -8.22
N ASP A 224 1.39 -14.72 -9.04
CA ASP A 224 0.36 -15.36 -9.86
C ASP A 224 -0.75 -16.04 -9.00
N LYS A 225 -0.42 -16.47 -7.77
CA LYS A 225 -1.33 -17.20 -6.87
C LYS A 225 -1.03 -16.87 -5.40
N ILE A 226 -1.99 -17.18 -4.52
CA ILE A 226 -1.82 -17.06 -3.06
C ILE A 226 -2.50 -18.24 -2.34
N SER A 227 -1.87 -18.78 -1.30
CA SER A 227 -2.51 -19.78 -0.42
C SER A 227 -3.21 -19.14 0.77
N THR A 228 -4.11 -19.86 1.46
CA THR A 228 -4.73 -19.33 2.70
C THR A 228 -3.69 -19.05 3.79
N SER A 229 -2.62 -19.86 3.89
CA SER A 229 -1.55 -19.64 4.87
C SER A 229 -0.79 -18.34 4.56
N GLU A 230 -0.37 -18.18 3.30
CA GLU A 230 0.33 -16.97 2.85
C GLU A 230 -0.54 -15.71 2.96
N ALA A 231 -1.83 -15.82 2.63
CA ALA A 231 -2.78 -14.74 2.83
C ALA A 231 -2.91 -14.35 4.32
N SER A 232 -2.89 -15.33 5.22
CA SER A 232 -2.99 -15.12 6.67
C SER A 232 -1.81 -14.29 7.19
N GLU A 233 -0.61 -14.56 6.68
CA GLU A 233 0.62 -13.87 7.07
C GLU A 233 0.62 -12.41 6.60
N ILE A 234 0.30 -12.15 5.32
CA ILE A 234 0.31 -10.78 4.79
C ILE A 234 -0.85 -9.93 5.35
N LEU A 235 -1.97 -10.55 5.71
CA LEU A 235 -3.12 -9.89 6.33
C LEU A 235 -2.99 -9.75 7.84
N GLN A 236 -2.01 -10.43 8.45
CA GLN A 236 -1.76 -10.42 9.89
C GLN A 236 -2.98 -10.86 10.71
N ARG A 237 -3.73 -11.83 10.15
CA ARG A 237 -4.98 -12.38 10.70
C ARG A 237 -4.86 -13.88 10.91
N THR A 238 -5.84 -14.47 11.58
CA THR A 238 -5.93 -15.93 11.71
C THR A 238 -6.30 -16.60 10.38
N GLN A 239 -5.96 -17.88 10.22
CA GLN A 239 -6.34 -18.63 9.02
C GLN A 239 -7.86 -18.73 8.85
N ARG A 240 -8.62 -18.72 9.96
CA ARG A 240 -10.08 -18.75 9.94
C ARG A 240 -10.66 -17.46 9.33
N GLU A 241 -10.30 -16.31 9.89
CA GLU A 241 -10.75 -15.00 9.37
C GLU A 241 -10.30 -14.80 7.91
N THR A 242 -9.08 -15.24 7.61
CA THR A 242 -8.54 -15.20 6.25
C THR A 242 -9.34 -16.07 5.29
N SER A 243 -9.71 -17.29 5.70
CA SER A 243 -10.54 -18.17 4.89
C SER A 243 -11.92 -17.56 4.64
N GLU A 244 -12.55 -16.97 5.67
CA GLU A 244 -13.85 -16.30 5.55
C GLU A 244 -13.77 -15.11 4.57
N LEU A 245 -12.69 -14.30 4.66
CA LEU A 245 -12.41 -13.23 3.72
C LEU A 245 -12.25 -13.75 2.29
N LEU A 246 -11.38 -14.74 2.07
CA LEU A 246 -11.12 -15.28 0.73
C LEU A 246 -12.39 -15.90 0.13
N SER A 247 -13.20 -16.59 0.92
CA SER A 247 -14.51 -17.09 0.50
C SER A 247 -15.46 -15.95 0.10
N SER A 248 -15.44 -14.81 0.78
CA SER A 248 -16.26 -13.64 0.39
C SER A 248 -15.76 -12.94 -0.89
N MET A 249 -14.48 -13.10 -1.24
CA MET A 249 -13.90 -12.57 -2.48
C MET A 249 -14.04 -13.55 -3.67
N GLU A 250 -14.29 -14.83 -3.38
CA GLU A 250 -14.38 -15.89 -4.39
C GLU A 250 -15.56 -15.65 -5.35
N GLY A 251 -15.30 -15.78 -6.64
CA GLY A 251 -16.29 -15.54 -7.71
C GLY A 251 -16.48 -14.06 -8.06
N ILE A 252 -15.99 -13.13 -7.23
CA ILE A 252 -16.03 -11.69 -7.51
C ILE A 252 -14.66 -11.22 -7.98
N PHE A 253 -13.64 -11.41 -7.14
CA PHE A 253 -12.29 -10.91 -7.39
C PHE A 253 -11.27 -12.03 -7.57
N ILE A 254 -11.51 -13.18 -6.93
CA ILE A 254 -10.59 -14.33 -6.99
C ILE A 254 -11.30 -15.62 -7.38
N GLU A 255 -10.55 -16.57 -7.93
CA GLU A 255 -10.97 -17.94 -8.21
C GLU A 255 -10.13 -18.92 -7.40
N ARG A 256 -10.78 -19.90 -6.79
CA ARG A 256 -10.11 -21.01 -6.11
C ARG A 256 -9.63 -22.07 -7.12
N ILE A 257 -8.41 -22.55 -6.95
CA ILE A 257 -7.82 -23.62 -7.75
C ILE A 257 -7.20 -24.68 -6.84
N GLY A 258 -7.38 -25.94 -7.23
CA GLY A 258 -6.86 -27.08 -6.48
C GLY A 258 -7.76 -27.49 -5.32
N THR A 259 -7.34 -28.55 -4.62
CA THR A 259 -8.08 -29.12 -3.48
C THR A 259 -7.12 -29.45 -2.34
N GLY A 260 -7.63 -29.44 -1.10
CA GLY A 260 -6.85 -29.75 0.11
C GLY A 260 -5.61 -28.84 0.25
N ARG A 261 -4.45 -29.45 0.54
CA ARG A 261 -3.16 -28.75 0.73
C ARG A 261 -2.63 -28.05 -0.53
N GLY A 262 -3.17 -28.37 -1.71
CA GLY A 262 -2.84 -27.70 -2.96
C GLY A 262 -3.83 -26.60 -3.35
N THR A 263 -4.65 -26.10 -2.41
CA THR A 263 -5.59 -25.01 -2.67
C THR A 263 -4.85 -23.69 -2.73
N TYR A 264 -5.02 -22.97 -3.83
CA TYR A 264 -4.56 -21.58 -3.98
C TYR A 264 -5.64 -20.75 -4.68
N TYR A 265 -5.53 -19.45 -4.56
CA TYR A 265 -6.42 -18.47 -5.17
C TYR A 265 -5.65 -17.66 -6.21
N GLN A 266 -6.33 -17.24 -7.26
CA GLN A 266 -5.81 -16.35 -8.30
C GLN A 266 -6.84 -15.28 -8.64
N LEU A 267 -6.46 -14.21 -9.31
CA LEU A 267 -7.42 -13.22 -9.83
C LEU A 267 -8.38 -13.85 -10.85
N THR A 268 -9.62 -13.38 -10.89
CA THR A 268 -10.60 -13.80 -11.90
C THR A 268 -10.13 -13.44 -13.30
N ASN A 269 -10.63 -14.18 -14.30
CA ASN A 269 -10.36 -13.86 -15.70
C ASN A 269 -10.82 -12.46 -16.10
N GLU A 270 -11.92 -11.96 -15.51
CA GLU A 270 -12.41 -10.60 -15.72
C GLU A 270 -11.35 -9.56 -15.35
N ILE A 271 -10.79 -9.67 -14.14
CA ILE A 271 -9.77 -8.74 -13.66
C ILE A 271 -8.53 -8.83 -14.54
N LEU A 272 -8.00 -10.04 -14.75
CA LEU A 272 -6.79 -10.24 -15.55
C LEU A 272 -6.96 -9.75 -16.99
N SER A 273 -8.13 -9.93 -17.59
CA SER A 273 -8.44 -9.38 -18.91
C SER A 273 -8.54 -7.85 -18.88
N SER A 274 -9.13 -7.27 -17.84
CA SER A 274 -9.29 -5.80 -17.69
C SER A 274 -7.96 -5.07 -17.48
N ILE A 275 -6.96 -5.74 -16.90
CA ILE A 275 -5.61 -5.19 -16.67
C ILE A 275 -4.59 -5.60 -17.75
N GLY A 276 -5.03 -6.30 -18.80
CA GLY A 276 -4.17 -6.68 -19.93
C GLY A 276 -3.25 -7.88 -19.67
N GLU A 277 -3.49 -8.66 -18.62
CA GLU A 277 -2.65 -9.80 -18.22
C GLU A 277 -3.38 -11.15 -18.34
N LYS A 278 -4.22 -11.31 -19.36
CA LYS A 278 -4.96 -12.56 -19.63
C LYS A 278 -4.04 -13.79 -19.73
N GLU A 279 -2.81 -13.61 -20.20
CA GLU A 279 -1.75 -14.63 -20.25
C GLU A 279 -1.51 -15.30 -18.88
N LYS A 280 -1.57 -14.54 -17.77
CA LYS A 280 -1.39 -15.08 -16.41
C LYS A 280 -2.50 -16.07 -16.03
N TYR A 281 -3.73 -15.78 -16.46
CA TYR A 281 -4.87 -16.67 -16.23
C TYR A 281 -4.63 -18.05 -16.87
N THR A 282 -4.15 -18.05 -18.12
CA THR A 282 -3.85 -19.26 -18.89
C THR A 282 -2.61 -20.00 -18.39
N ARG A 283 -1.64 -19.30 -17.81
CA ARG A 283 -0.42 -19.92 -17.24
C ARG A 283 -0.72 -20.83 -16.05
N ILE A 284 -1.60 -20.39 -15.14
CA ILE A 284 -1.85 -21.08 -13.86
C ILE A 284 -2.93 -22.15 -14.01
N LYS A 285 -4.07 -21.79 -14.62
CA LYS A 285 -5.18 -22.73 -14.87
C LYS A 285 -4.85 -23.71 -15.99
N GLY A 286 -3.77 -23.45 -16.74
CA GLY A 286 -3.50 -24.06 -18.04
C GLY A 286 -4.47 -23.56 -19.10
N LEU A 287 -4.35 -24.07 -20.33
CA LEU A 287 -5.37 -23.87 -21.36
C LEU A 287 -6.75 -24.22 -20.80
N SER A 288 -7.72 -23.33 -21.00
CA SER A 288 -9.11 -23.58 -20.62
C SER A 288 -9.58 -24.87 -21.29
N GLU A 289 -10.61 -25.51 -20.70
CA GLU A 289 -11.15 -26.72 -21.32
C GLU A 289 -11.62 -26.44 -22.77
N GLU A 290 -12.15 -25.24 -23.01
CA GLU A 290 -12.60 -24.79 -24.33
C GLU A 290 -11.45 -24.55 -25.31
N GLN A 291 -10.33 -23.97 -24.86
CA GLN A 291 -9.11 -23.84 -25.67
C GLN A 291 -8.50 -25.20 -26.00
N LYS A 292 -8.48 -26.13 -25.04
CA LYS A 292 -8.05 -27.52 -25.26
C LYS A 292 -8.95 -28.20 -26.30
N LEU A 293 -10.27 -28.03 -26.19
CA LEU A 293 -11.21 -28.56 -27.18
C LEU A 293 -10.99 -27.94 -28.56
N GLN A 294 -10.67 -26.64 -28.65
CA GLN A 294 -10.38 -25.97 -29.91
C GLN A 294 -9.08 -26.46 -30.55
N LEU A 295 -8.02 -26.67 -29.76
CA LEU A 295 -6.77 -27.28 -30.25
C LEU A 295 -7.00 -28.69 -30.80
N LEU A 296 -7.81 -29.50 -30.10
CA LEU A 296 -8.18 -30.83 -30.59
C LEU A 296 -9.00 -30.74 -31.88
N LYS A 297 -9.94 -29.79 -32.00
CA LYS A 297 -10.71 -29.57 -33.22
C LYS A 297 -9.82 -29.15 -34.39
N ASN A 298 -8.93 -28.18 -34.19
CA ASN A 298 -8.00 -27.73 -35.23
C ASN A 298 -7.07 -28.88 -35.69
N TYR A 299 -6.62 -29.72 -34.75
CA TYR A 299 -5.84 -30.92 -35.10
C TYR A 299 -6.65 -31.92 -35.93
N LEU A 300 -7.91 -32.16 -35.54
CA LEU A 300 -8.83 -33.07 -36.23
C LEU A 300 -9.23 -32.57 -37.62
N GLU A 301 -9.26 -31.26 -37.84
CA GLU A 301 -9.49 -30.68 -39.17
C GLU A 301 -8.35 -31.00 -40.14
N ASN A 302 -7.11 -31.04 -39.65
CA ASN A 302 -5.94 -31.32 -40.48
C ASN A 302 -5.65 -32.83 -40.63
N ASN A 303 -5.88 -33.62 -39.58
CA ASN A 303 -5.43 -35.02 -39.53
C ASN A 303 -6.57 -36.06 -39.54
N GLY A 304 -7.83 -35.64 -39.39
CA GLY A 304 -9.03 -36.50 -39.46
C GLY A 304 -9.25 -37.48 -38.31
N LYS A 305 -8.17 -37.92 -37.64
CA LYS A 305 -8.19 -38.86 -36.51
C LYS A 305 -7.28 -38.41 -35.37
N ILE A 306 -7.57 -38.89 -34.16
CA ILE A 306 -6.78 -38.62 -32.96
C ILE A 306 -6.78 -39.81 -32.01
N THR A 307 -5.63 -40.09 -31.42
CA THR A 307 -5.44 -41.06 -30.34
C THR A 307 -5.43 -40.37 -28.99
N ASN A 308 -5.63 -41.13 -27.92
CA ASN A 308 -5.49 -40.60 -26.57
C ASN A 308 -4.04 -40.19 -26.23
N GLU A 309 -3.05 -40.65 -26.98
CA GLU A 309 -1.66 -40.23 -26.83
C GLU A 309 -1.42 -38.86 -27.48
N GLU A 310 -1.86 -38.68 -28.71
CA GLU A 310 -1.78 -37.39 -29.41
C GLU A 310 -2.56 -36.30 -28.65
N ALA A 311 -3.77 -36.61 -28.17
CA ALA A 311 -4.55 -35.65 -27.38
C ALA A 311 -3.86 -35.22 -26.07
N ARG A 312 -3.12 -36.13 -25.42
CA ARG A 312 -2.30 -35.78 -24.25
C ARG A 312 -1.16 -34.84 -24.63
N ASN A 313 -0.46 -35.15 -25.72
CA ASN A 313 0.68 -34.36 -26.19
C ASN A 313 0.25 -32.96 -26.63
N ILE A 314 -0.86 -32.85 -27.38
CA ILE A 314 -1.39 -31.57 -27.86
C ILE A 314 -1.88 -30.68 -26.73
N CYS A 315 -2.57 -31.25 -25.72
CA CYS A 315 -3.17 -30.47 -24.66
C CYS A 315 -2.28 -30.32 -23.41
N GLY A 316 -1.15 -31.03 -23.34
CA GLY A 316 -0.28 -31.09 -22.17
C GLY A 316 -0.98 -31.64 -20.92
N VAL A 317 -1.84 -32.65 -21.07
CA VAL A 317 -2.70 -33.18 -19.98
C VAL A 317 -2.42 -34.63 -19.66
N ASN A 318 -2.81 -35.07 -18.46
CA ASN A 318 -2.70 -36.48 -18.08
C ASN A 318 -3.74 -37.36 -18.80
N ARG A 319 -3.58 -38.69 -18.70
CA ARG A 319 -4.45 -39.68 -19.37
C ARG A 319 -5.93 -39.50 -19.05
N ASN A 320 -6.28 -39.22 -17.81
CA ASN A 320 -7.68 -39.11 -17.38
C ASN A 320 -8.32 -37.81 -17.90
N GLN A 321 -7.57 -36.71 -17.88
CA GLN A 321 -8.01 -35.43 -18.45
C GLN A 321 -8.19 -35.50 -19.97
N SER A 322 -7.27 -36.15 -20.68
CA SER A 322 -7.39 -36.40 -22.13
C SER A 322 -8.64 -37.20 -22.48
N LEU A 323 -8.87 -38.33 -21.80
CA LEU A 323 -10.08 -39.14 -22.01
C LEU A 323 -11.37 -38.36 -21.72
N ARG A 324 -11.36 -37.45 -20.74
CA ARG A 324 -12.51 -36.58 -20.43
C ARG A 324 -12.82 -35.63 -21.57
N LEU A 325 -11.81 -34.99 -22.15
CA LEU A 325 -11.94 -34.08 -23.31
C LEU A 325 -12.48 -34.82 -24.55
N ILE A 326 -11.88 -35.98 -24.86
CA ILE A 326 -12.31 -36.81 -25.99
C ILE A 326 -13.76 -37.28 -25.81
N ARG A 327 -14.14 -37.73 -24.62
CA ARG A 327 -15.54 -38.13 -24.33
C ARG A 327 -16.53 -36.99 -24.55
N LYS A 328 -16.16 -35.74 -24.22
CA LYS A 328 -17.01 -34.57 -24.49
C LYS A 328 -17.19 -34.33 -25.99
N LEU A 329 -16.13 -34.47 -26.79
CA LEU A 329 -16.23 -34.36 -28.26
C LEU A 329 -17.07 -35.49 -28.87
N VAL A 330 -16.96 -36.72 -28.34
CA VAL A 330 -17.81 -37.84 -28.74
C VAL A 330 -19.27 -37.58 -28.38
N HIS A 331 -19.55 -37.10 -27.17
CA HIS A 331 -20.91 -36.79 -26.73
C HIS A 331 -21.54 -35.64 -27.55
N LYS A 332 -20.73 -34.66 -27.96
CA LYS A 332 -21.15 -33.57 -28.87
C LYS A 332 -21.24 -34.00 -30.34
N GLY A 333 -21.01 -35.28 -30.67
CA GLY A 333 -21.08 -35.81 -32.03
C GLY A 333 -19.91 -35.45 -32.95
N PHE A 334 -18.86 -34.80 -32.45
CA PHE A 334 -17.68 -34.41 -33.24
C PHE A 334 -16.73 -35.58 -33.53
N LEU A 335 -16.78 -36.63 -32.70
CA LEU A 335 -15.87 -37.77 -32.78
C LEU A 335 -16.62 -39.10 -32.65
N ARG A 336 -16.16 -40.11 -33.39
CA ARG A 336 -16.57 -41.51 -33.21
C ARG A 336 -15.38 -42.35 -32.78
N LYS A 337 -15.58 -43.19 -31.76
CA LYS A 337 -14.55 -44.11 -31.29
C LYS A 337 -14.44 -45.31 -32.23
N ILE A 338 -13.22 -45.63 -32.66
CA ILE A 338 -12.91 -46.81 -33.47
C ILE A 338 -11.86 -47.67 -32.75
N GLY A 339 -12.11 -48.98 -32.71
CA GLY A 339 -11.22 -49.97 -32.08
C GLY A 339 -11.39 -50.16 -30.56
N LYS A 340 -10.64 -51.12 -30.02
CA LYS A 340 -10.59 -51.49 -28.59
C LYS A 340 -9.13 -51.61 -28.11
N GLY A 341 -8.89 -51.35 -26.83
CA GLY A 341 -7.56 -51.53 -26.22
C GLY A 341 -6.52 -50.48 -26.66
N ARG A 342 -5.26 -50.91 -26.82
CA ARG A 342 -4.11 -50.03 -27.14
C ARG A 342 -4.18 -49.36 -28.52
N GLY A 343 -4.92 -49.95 -29.47
CA GLY A 343 -5.09 -49.40 -30.83
C GLY A 343 -6.35 -48.54 -31.03
N ALA A 344 -7.03 -48.15 -29.95
CA ALA A 344 -8.25 -47.35 -30.08
C ALA A 344 -7.92 -45.90 -30.49
N TYR A 345 -8.59 -45.41 -31.53
CA TYR A 345 -8.50 -44.04 -32.01
C TYR A 345 -9.90 -43.44 -32.17
N TYR A 346 -9.96 -42.13 -32.37
CA TYR A 346 -11.19 -41.37 -32.53
C TYR A 346 -11.13 -40.62 -33.85
N GLU A 347 -12.14 -40.76 -34.66
CA GLU A 347 -12.22 -40.16 -36.00
C GLU A 347 -13.30 -39.09 -36.03
N LYS A 348 -13.06 -38.01 -36.78
CA LYS A 348 -14.05 -36.95 -36.99
C LYS A 348 -15.29 -37.53 -37.68
N CYS A 349 -16.47 -37.22 -37.15
CA CYS A 349 -17.75 -37.61 -37.75
C CYS A 349 -18.05 -36.83 -39.03
#